data_AF-A0AAN5D657-F1
#
_entry.id   AF-A0AAN5D657-F1
#
_cell.length_a   1.000
_cell.length_b   1.000
_cell.length_c   1.000
_cell.angle_alpha   90.00
_cell.angle_beta   90.00
_cell.angle_gamma   90.00
#
_symmetry.space_group_name_H-M   'P 1'
#
loop_
_entity.id
_entity.type
_entity.pdbx_description
1 polymer ?
#
loop_
_entity_poly.entity_id
_entity_poly.type
_entity_poly.pdbx_seq_one_letter_code
_entity_poly.pdbx_strand_id
1 'polypeptide(L)'
;MAKKTSLLLQQVYMDFHSISEYREEFAGITRKIFDIYPEEAAVVYGAKLFATEKSSKSAFFFSIYGVLPTYLISYVIFFFCSLKIYRAIKTYGIDNKSQRLVQLQRQFFKTLVLQGLLPLIVLSLPMSCFFVGIVGGFNMDRLTLLLTFSLWIVPTVQGLVSLSFLVKISLNAPQTTST
;
A
#
# COMPACT_ATOMS: atom_id res chain seq x y z
N MET A 1 -39.03 0.74 -5.73
CA MET A 1 -38.23 1.84 -6.33
C MET A 1 -36.83 1.96 -5.72
N ALA A 2 -36.63 1.71 -4.41
CA ALA A 2 -35.32 1.78 -3.74
C ALA A 2 -34.24 0.79 -4.23
N LYS A 3 -34.62 -0.42 -4.67
CA LYS A 3 -33.68 -1.47 -5.11
C LYS A 3 -32.98 -1.16 -6.45
N LYS A 4 -33.59 -0.31 -7.28
CA LYS A 4 -33.02 0.11 -8.57
C LYS A 4 -31.95 1.19 -8.36
N THR A 5 -32.15 2.07 -7.39
CA THR A 5 -31.19 3.12 -7.02
C THR A 5 -29.95 2.54 -6.30
N SER A 6 -30.11 1.49 -5.50
CA SER A 6 -28.96 0.79 -4.88
C SER A 6 -28.11 0.04 -5.92
N LEU A 7 -28.74 -0.56 -6.94
CA LEU A 7 -28.03 -1.19 -8.07
C LEU A 7 -27.27 -0.18 -8.91
N LEU A 8 -27.84 0.99 -9.17
CA LEU A 8 -27.16 2.06 -9.92
C LEU A 8 -25.98 2.65 -9.13
N LEU A 9 -26.09 2.82 -7.81
CA LEU A 9 -24.96 3.24 -6.98
C LEU A 9 -23.85 2.19 -6.91
N GLN A 10 -24.21 0.90 -6.89
CA GLN A 10 -23.24 -0.19 -6.95
C GLN A 10 -22.54 -0.29 -8.31
N GLN A 11 -23.23 0.11 -9.38
CA GLN A 11 -22.69 0.16 -10.74
C GLN A 11 -21.72 1.34 -10.95
N VAL A 12 -21.87 2.43 -10.18
CA VAL A 12 -20.98 3.62 -10.24
C VAL A 12 -19.64 3.40 -9.52
N TYR A 13 -19.53 2.40 -8.63
CA TYR A 13 -18.31 2.16 -7.83
C TYR A 13 -17.50 0.92 -8.22
N MET A 14 -17.96 0.11 -9.18
CA MET A 14 -17.34 -1.18 -9.54
C MET A 14 -17.05 -1.26 -11.05
N ASP A 15 -16.40 -0.25 -11.61
CA ASP A 15 -16.01 -0.19 -13.03
C ASP A 15 -14.70 -0.96 -13.32
N PHE A 16 -14.45 -2.02 -12.56
CA PHE A 16 -13.33 -2.97 -12.74
C PHE A 16 -13.83 -4.33 -13.25
N HIS A 17 -14.98 -4.35 -13.92
CA HIS A 17 -15.41 -5.52 -14.67
C HIS A 17 -14.76 -5.51 -16.06
N SER A 18 -14.26 -6.67 -16.47
CA SER A 18 -13.95 -6.94 -17.87
C SER A 18 -15.18 -6.58 -18.70
N ILE A 19 -14.97 -5.74 -19.72
CA ILE A 19 -15.98 -5.51 -20.77
C ILE A 19 -16.40 -6.89 -21.28
N SER A 20 -17.71 -7.10 -21.49
CA SER A 20 -18.28 -8.38 -21.92
C SER A 20 -17.53 -9.00 -23.11
N GLU A 21 -17.01 -8.16 -23.99
CA GLU A 21 -16.21 -8.51 -25.16
C GLU A 21 -14.86 -9.20 -24.84
N TYR A 22 -14.24 -8.94 -23.69
CA TYR A 22 -12.95 -9.54 -23.30
C TYR A 22 -13.10 -10.74 -22.36
N ARG A 23 -14.32 -11.10 -21.96
CA ARG A 23 -14.58 -12.20 -21.04
C ARG A 23 -14.09 -13.54 -21.60
N GLU A 24 -14.28 -13.79 -22.90
CA GLU A 24 -13.82 -15.03 -23.53
C GLU A 24 -12.30 -15.08 -23.69
N GLU A 25 -11.65 -13.95 -24.03
CA GLU A 25 -10.19 -13.84 -24.10
C GLU A 25 -9.56 -14.16 -22.73
N PHE A 26 -10.06 -13.53 -21.66
CA PHE A 26 -9.58 -13.80 -20.31
C PHE A 26 -9.87 -15.23 -19.86
N ALA A 27 -11.06 -15.77 -20.14
CA ALA A 27 -11.37 -17.17 -19.83
C ALA A 27 -10.45 -18.15 -20.57
N GLY A 28 -10.11 -17.88 -21.84
CA GLY A 28 -9.17 -18.68 -22.62
C GLY A 28 -7.75 -18.66 -22.05
N ILE A 29 -7.27 -17.49 -21.64
CA ILE A 29 -5.94 -17.34 -21.01
C ILE A 29 -5.92 -18.08 -19.67
N THR A 30 -6.92 -17.87 -18.81
CA THR A 30 -6.98 -18.51 -17.48
C THR A 30 -7.08 -20.03 -17.60
N ARG A 31 -7.91 -20.56 -18.51
CA ARG A 31 -8.01 -22.01 -18.72
C ARG A 31 -6.69 -22.63 -19.14
N LYS A 32 -5.91 -21.95 -19.99
CA LYS A 32 -4.57 -22.40 -20.40
C LYS A 32 -3.54 -22.34 -19.26
N ILE A 33 -3.61 -21.34 -18.40
CA ILE A 33 -2.66 -21.16 -17.29
C ILE A 33 -2.93 -22.15 -16.16
N PHE A 34 -4.21 -22.37 -15.84
CA PHE A 34 -4.62 -23.19 -14.68
C PHE A 34 -5.03 -24.63 -15.06
N ASP A 35 -4.88 -25.01 -16.33
CA ASP A 35 -5.23 -26.34 -16.85
C ASP A 35 -6.67 -26.77 -16.48
N ILE A 36 -7.62 -25.84 -16.63
CA ILE A 36 -9.02 -26.04 -16.23
C ILE A 36 -9.78 -26.76 -17.34
N TYR A 37 -10.40 -27.89 -17.01
CA TYR A 37 -11.22 -28.68 -17.93
C TYR A 37 -12.47 -27.91 -18.39
N PRO A 38 -12.96 -28.14 -19.62
CA PRO A 38 -14.05 -27.36 -20.22
C PRO A 38 -15.39 -27.45 -19.47
N GLU A 39 -15.56 -28.46 -18.61
CA GLU A 39 -16.77 -28.73 -17.82
C GLU A 39 -16.90 -27.81 -16.58
N GLU A 40 -15.81 -27.18 -16.14
CA GLU A 40 -15.81 -26.35 -14.93
C GLU A 40 -16.20 -24.89 -15.21
N ALA A 41 -17.17 -24.40 -14.41
CA ALA A 41 -17.63 -23.02 -14.48
C ALA A 41 -16.57 -22.05 -13.90
N ALA A 42 -15.64 -21.60 -14.75
CA ALA A 42 -14.65 -20.58 -14.39
C ALA A 42 -15.18 -19.17 -14.67
N VAL A 43 -15.38 -18.36 -13.61
CA VAL A 43 -15.66 -16.94 -13.72
C VAL A 43 -14.35 -16.16 -13.59
N VAL A 44 -13.94 -15.50 -14.68
CA VAL A 44 -12.67 -14.76 -14.73
C VAL A 44 -12.92 -13.26 -14.75
N TYR A 45 -12.26 -12.57 -13.84
CA TYR A 45 -12.20 -11.11 -13.80
C TYR A 45 -10.79 -10.67 -14.18
N GLY A 46 -10.69 -9.77 -15.15
CA GLY A 46 -9.41 -9.31 -15.69
C GLY A 46 -9.50 -7.88 -16.22
N ALA A 47 -8.37 -7.19 -16.22
CA ALA A 47 -8.23 -5.84 -16.77
C ALA A 47 -7.01 -5.79 -17.69
N LYS A 48 -7.10 -5.06 -18.80
CA LYS A 48 -5.94 -4.83 -19.68
C LYS A 48 -5.05 -3.73 -19.10
N LEU A 49 -3.74 -3.93 -19.23
CA LEU A 49 -2.73 -3.03 -18.69
C LEU A 49 -2.67 -1.69 -19.44
N PHE A 50 -2.87 -1.71 -20.76
CA PHE A 50 -2.96 -0.52 -21.62
C PHE A 50 -4.35 -0.39 -22.27
N ALA A 51 -4.72 0.82 -22.67
CA ALA A 51 -5.96 1.07 -23.40
C ALA A 51 -5.89 0.43 -24.80
N THR A 52 -7.01 -0.10 -25.27
CA THR A 52 -7.17 -0.67 -26.62
C THR A 52 -8.22 0.17 -27.37
N GLU A 53 -8.23 0.17 -28.70
CA GLU A 53 -9.22 0.91 -29.51
C GLU A 53 -10.69 0.65 -29.07
N LYS A 54 -10.99 -0.55 -28.58
CA LYS A 54 -12.33 -0.93 -28.11
C LYS A 54 -12.63 -0.57 -26.64
N SER A 55 -11.61 -0.21 -25.85
CA SER A 55 -11.75 0.12 -24.43
C SER A 55 -10.75 1.16 -23.97
N SER A 56 -11.26 2.35 -23.64
CA SER A 56 -10.50 3.41 -22.96
C SER A 56 -10.23 3.10 -21.47
N LYS A 57 -10.95 2.14 -20.89
CA LYS A 57 -10.77 1.71 -19.49
C LYS A 57 -9.57 0.77 -19.39
N SER A 58 -8.48 1.27 -18.81
CA SER A 58 -7.21 0.57 -18.62
C SER A 58 -6.72 0.72 -17.19
N ALA A 59 -6.05 -0.32 -16.67
CA ALA A 59 -5.44 -0.29 -15.33
C ALA A 59 -4.45 0.87 -15.15
N PHE A 60 -3.79 1.30 -16.23
CA PHE A 60 -2.88 2.44 -16.23
C PHE A 60 -3.61 3.76 -15.97
N PHE A 61 -4.70 4.03 -16.70
CA PHE A 61 -5.51 5.23 -16.49
C PHE A 61 -6.16 5.25 -15.10
N PHE A 62 -6.64 4.11 -14.63
CA PHE A 62 -7.15 3.98 -13.27
C PHE A 62 -6.08 4.27 -12.21
N SER A 63 -4.85 3.79 -12.39
CA SER A 63 -3.74 4.11 -11.48
C SER A 63 -3.44 5.61 -11.47
N ILE A 64 -3.40 6.28 -12.62
CA ILE A 64 -3.09 7.71 -12.70
C ILE A 64 -4.20 8.59 -12.13
N TYR A 65 -5.47 8.30 -12.42
CA TYR A 65 -6.58 9.17 -12.04
C TYR A 65 -7.26 8.78 -10.72
N GLY A 66 -7.20 7.51 -10.33
CA GLY A 66 -7.78 7.02 -9.08
C GLY A 66 -6.76 6.89 -7.95
N VAL A 67 -5.66 6.20 -8.22
CA VAL A 67 -4.69 5.84 -7.17
C VAL A 67 -3.70 6.96 -6.88
N LEU A 68 -3.10 7.57 -7.90
CA LEU A 68 -2.08 8.59 -7.71
C LEU A 68 -2.59 9.83 -6.92
N PRO A 69 -3.78 10.39 -7.19
CA PRO A 69 -4.26 11.58 -6.47
C PRO A 69 -4.59 11.27 -5.01
N THR A 70 -5.17 10.09 -4.74
CA THR A 70 -5.49 9.67 -3.37
C THR A 70 -4.22 9.49 -2.54
N TYR A 71 -3.20 8.84 -3.09
CA TYR A 71 -1.88 8.74 -2.45
C TYR A 71 -1.23 10.11 -2.22
N LEU A 72 -1.30 11.01 -3.21
CA LEU A 72 -0.72 12.35 -3.10
C LEU A 72 -1.37 13.14 -1.95
N ILE A 73 -2.71 13.11 -1.85
CA ILE A 73 -3.45 13.74 -0.75
C ILE A 73 -3.04 13.14 0.59
N SER A 74 -2.93 11.82 0.70
CA SER A 74 -2.50 11.15 1.93
C SER A 74 -1.11 11.60 2.38
N TYR A 75 -0.14 11.72 1.47
CA TYR A 75 1.19 12.22 1.81
C TYR A 75 1.21 13.69 2.22
N VAL A 76 0.39 14.54 1.59
CA VAL A 76 0.26 15.95 1.99
C VAL A 76 -0.28 16.06 3.41
N ILE A 77 -1.32 15.30 3.74
CA ILE A 77 -1.89 15.26 5.10
C ILE A 77 -0.85 14.74 6.09
N PHE A 78 -0.16 13.65 5.74
CA PHE A 78 0.89 13.07 6.58
C PHE A 78 2.02 14.08 6.86
N PHE A 79 2.48 14.79 5.83
CA PHE A 79 3.53 15.79 5.96
C PHE A 79 3.07 16.98 6.80
N PHE A 80 1.85 17.47 6.59
CA PHE A 80 1.28 18.55 7.39
C PHE A 80 1.14 18.16 8.87
N CYS A 81 0.63 16.96 9.14
CA CYS A 81 0.52 16.41 10.49
C CYS A 81 1.90 16.28 11.14
N SER A 82 2.88 15.73 10.40
CA SER A 82 4.27 15.58 10.85
C SER A 82 4.90 16.92 11.22
N LEU A 83 4.67 17.97 10.42
CA LEU A 83 5.13 19.31 10.73
C LEU A 83 4.45 19.90 11.96
N LYS A 84 3.14 19.70 12.15
CA LYS A 84 2.45 20.18 13.36
C LYS A 84 2.96 19.49 14.61
N ILE A 85 3.18 18.18 14.57
CA ILE A 85 3.75 17.41 15.69
C ILE A 85 5.17 17.90 15.99
N TYR A 86 6.01 18.09 14.96
CA TYR A 86 7.37 18.58 15.14
C TYR A 86 7.40 19.97 15.79
N ARG A 87 6.53 20.89 15.35
CA ARG A 87 6.39 22.22 15.95
C ARG A 87 5.90 22.14 17.40
N ALA A 88 4.88 21.31 17.67
CA ALA A 88 4.35 21.12 19.02
C ALA A 88 5.43 20.62 19.99
N ILE A 89 6.21 19.60 19.60
CA ILE A 89 7.32 19.07 20.41
C ILE A 89 8.36 20.17 20.69
N LYS A 90 8.68 21.02 19.69
CA LYS A 90 9.61 22.13 19.86
C LYS A 90 9.08 23.18 20.86
N THR A 91 7.82 23.54 20.78
CA THR A 91 7.18 24.49 21.70
C THR A 91 7.10 23.92 23.12
N TYR A 92 6.68 22.67 23.29
CA TYR A 92 6.61 22.03 24.61
C TYR A 92 7.98 21.83 25.27
N GLY A 93 9.06 21.75 24.50
CA GLY A 93 10.43 21.75 25.02
C GLY A 93 10.88 23.10 25.59
N ILE A 94 10.23 24.19 25.20
CA ILE A 94 10.45 25.55 25.72
C ILE A 94 9.58 25.80 26.96
N ASP A 95 8.35 25.28 26.96
CA ASP A 95 7.37 25.48 28.05
C ASP A 95 7.55 24.49 29.22
N ASN A 96 8.68 24.51 29.94
CA ASN A 96 8.95 23.90 31.27
C ASN A 96 8.31 22.52 31.64
N LYS A 97 7.83 21.74 30.68
CA LYS A 97 7.26 20.40 30.88
C LYS A 97 8.39 19.41 31.12
N SER A 98 8.06 18.27 31.73
CA SER A 98 9.04 17.20 32.01
C SER A 98 9.85 16.87 30.76
N GLN A 99 11.16 17.18 30.80
CA GLN A 99 12.12 16.91 29.72
C GLN A 99 12.05 15.47 29.23
N ARG A 100 11.74 14.53 30.15
CA ARG A 100 11.56 13.11 29.84
C ARG A 100 10.37 12.84 28.92
N LEU A 101 9.24 13.52 29.12
CA LEU A 101 8.05 13.35 28.28
C LEU A 101 8.30 13.85 26.85
N VAL A 102 8.98 14.99 26.71
CA VAL A 102 9.33 15.57 25.40
C VAL A 102 10.30 14.65 24.65
N GLN A 103 11.30 14.08 25.34
CA GLN A 103 12.23 13.13 24.74
C GLN A 103 11.51 11.85 24.25
N LEU A 104 10.59 11.30 25.05
CA LEU A 104 9.76 10.15 24.66
C LEU A 104 8.90 10.45 23.43
N GLN A 105 8.19 11.58 23.41
CA GLN A 105 7.37 11.98 22.25
C GLN A 105 8.21 12.15 20.98
N ARG A 106 9.41 12.74 21.09
CA ARG A 106 10.32 12.89 19.95
C ARG A 106 10.80 11.55 19.41
N GLN A 107 11.15 10.60 20.29
CA GLN A 107 11.56 9.28 19.87
C GLN A 107 10.39 8.50 19.24
N PHE A 108 9.19 8.57 19.84
CA PHE A 108 7.98 7.95 19.29
C PHE A 108 7.66 8.48 17.89
N PHE A 109 7.66 9.80 17.71
CA PHE A 109 7.43 10.43 16.42
C PHE A 109 8.46 9.98 15.38
N LYS A 110 9.76 9.95 15.74
CA LYS A 110 10.82 9.47 14.84
C LYS A 110 10.58 8.01 14.42
N THR A 111 10.20 7.15 15.35
CA THR A 111 9.88 5.74 15.06
C THR A 111 8.68 5.61 14.13
N LEU A 112 7.62 6.39 14.37
CA LEU A 112 6.41 6.38 13.54
C LEU A 112 6.70 6.82 12.10
N VAL A 113 7.51 7.87 11.92
CA VAL A 113 7.98 8.30 10.60
C VAL A 113 8.83 7.23 9.94
N LEU A 114 9.75 6.59 10.69
CA LEU A 114 10.61 5.53 10.15
C LEU A 114 9.79 4.30 9.72
N GLN A 115 8.81 3.89 10.53
CA GLN A 115 7.94 2.74 10.25
C GLN A 115 7.03 2.99 9.03
N GLY A 116 6.67 4.23 8.74
CA GLY A 116 5.92 4.61 7.53
C GLY A 116 6.80 4.71 6.28
N LEU A 117 8.04 5.20 6.41
CA LEU A 117 8.95 5.37 5.27
C LEU A 117 9.66 4.09 4.86
N LEU A 118 9.96 3.19 5.81
CA LEU A 118 10.72 1.98 5.55
C LEU A 118 10.04 1.05 4.54
N PRO A 119 8.73 0.73 4.65
CA PRO A 119 8.03 -0.07 3.65
C PRO A 119 8.06 0.55 2.26
N LEU A 120 8.01 1.88 2.16
CA LEU A 120 8.06 2.57 0.87
C LEU A 120 9.41 2.37 0.20
N ILE A 121 10.51 2.49 0.95
CA ILE A 121 11.85 2.26 0.42
C ILE A 121 12.00 0.79 0.02
N VAL A 122 11.65 -0.14 0.91
CA VAL A 122 11.80 -1.59 0.69
C VAL A 122 10.95 -2.07 -0.49
N LEU A 123 9.73 -1.56 -0.64
CA LEU A 123 8.84 -1.94 -1.74
C LEU A 123 9.09 -1.15 -3.03
N SER A 124 9.70 0.03 -2.99
CA SER A 124 9.97 0.82 -4.20
C SER A 124 10.84 0.07 -5.20
N LEU A 125 11.84 -0.69 -4.72
CA LEU A 125 12.78 -1.44 -5.54
C LEU A 125 12.12 -2.62 -6.28
N PRO A 126 11.45 -3.58 -5.61
CA PRO A 126 10.77 -4.68 -6.30
C PRO A 126 9.61 -4.18 -7.16
N MET A 127 8.88 -3.13 -6.74
CA MET A 127 7.81 -2.53 -7.55
C MET A 127 8.35 -1.88 -8.83
N SER A 128 9.47 -1.15 -8.75
CA SER A 128 10.08 -0.53 -9.93
C SER A 128 10.60 -1.59 -10.89
N CYS A 129 11.24 -2.63 -10.36
CA CYS A 129 11.74 -3.75 -11.16
C CYS A 129 10.59 -4.50 -11.85
N PHE A 130 9.47 -4.69 -11.16
CA PHE A 130 8.26 -5.29 -11.72
C PHE A 130 7.63 -4.41 -12.81
N PHE A 131 7.58 -3.09 -12.61
CA PHE A 131 7.03 -2.16 -13.59
C PHE A 131 7.87 -2.13 -14.88
N VAL A 132 9.20 -2.07 -14.76
CA VAL A 132 10.12 -2.18 -15.90
C VAL A 132 9.94 -3.51 -16.61
N GLY A 133 9.77 -4.59 -15.84
CA GLY A 133 9.48 -5.92 -16.37
C GLY A 133 8.23 -5.95 -17.25
N ILE A 134 7.12 -5.41 -16.74
CA ILE A 134 5.84 -5.33 -17.47
C ILE A 134 5.99 -4.52 -18.76
N VAL A 135 6.59 -3.32 -18.68
CA VAL A 135 6.75 -2.44 -19.86
C VAL A 135 7.70 -3.07 -20.89
N GLY A 136 8.73 -3.79 -20.43
CA GLY A 136 9.69 -4.48 -21.28
C GLY A 136 9.19 -5.80 -21.86
N GLY A 137 8.00 -6.29 -21.48
CA GLY A 137 7.43 -7.54 -22.00
C GLY A 137 8.19 -8.80 -21.57
N PHE A 138 8.95 -8.76 -20.48
CA PHE A 138 9.68 -9.92 -19.97
C PHE A 138 8.72 -10.94 -19.34
N ASN A 139 9.14 -12.21 -19.22
CA ASN A 139 8.37 -13.22 -18.50
C ASN A 139 8.35 -12.88 -17.00
N MET A 140 7.17 -12.59 -16.45
CA MET A 140 7.02 -12.05 -15.09
C MET A 140 7.08 -13.10 -13.98
N ASP A 141 7.03 -14.40 -14.28
CA ASP A 141 6.90 -15.47 -13.28
C ASP A 141 7.93 -15.44 -12.15
N ARG A 142 9.19 -15.13 -12.46
CA ARG A 142 10.25 -15.04 -11.44
C ARG A 142 10.21 -13.70 -10.69
N LEU A 143 9.74 -12.62 -11.34
CA LEU A 143 9.65 -11.28 -10.75
C LEU A 143 8.46 -11.16 -9.78
N THR A 144 7.33 -11.83 -10.07
CA THR A 144 6.19 -11.92 -9.14
C THR A 144 6.54 -12.66 -7.85
N LEU A 145 7.39 -13.69 -7.91
CA LEU A 145 7.91 -14.34 -6.71
C LEU A 145 8.73 -13.38 -5.85
N LEU A 146 9.64 -12.63 -6.46
CA LEU A 146 10.46 -11.62 -5.77
C LEU A 146 9.60 -10.52 -5.14
N LEU A 147 8.57 -10.05 -5.85
CA LEU A 147 7.61 -9.09 -5.33
C LEU A 147 6.85 -9.67 -4.12
N THR A 148 6.42 -10.93 -4.21
CA THR A 148 5.69 -11.60 -3.13
C THR A 148 6.56 -11.70 -1.88
N PHE A 149 7.77 -12.24 -1.96
CA PHE A 149 8.67 -12.30 -0.80
C PHE A 149 8.96 -10.92 -0.19
N SER A 150 9.10 -9.90 -1.03
CA SER A 150 9.29 -8.52 -0.57
C SER A 150 8.07 -7.97 0.17
N LEU A 151 6.85 -8.32 -0.24
CA LEU A 151 5.63 -7.93 0.49
C LEU A 151 5.52 -8.63 1.85
N TRP A 152 5.96 -9.89 1.94
CA TRP A 152 5.93 -10.65 3.19
C TRP A 152 6.96 -10.18 4.22
N ILE A 153 8.10 -9.61 3.79
CA ILE A 153 9.13 -9.14 4.73
C ILE A 153 8.78 -7.80 5.39
N VAL A 154 7.94 -6.98 4.76
CA VAL A 154 7.54 -5.65 5.26
C VAL A 154 6.98 -5.68 6.69
N PRO A 155 5.96 -6.49 7.03
CA PRO A 155 5.42 -6.55 8.39
C PRO A 155 6.47 -7.02 9.40
N THR A 156 7.38 -7.92 9.01
CA THR A 156 8.47 -8.39 9.87
C THR A 156 9.44 -7.25 10.20
N VAL A 157 9.86 -6.46 9.20
CA VAL A 157 10.77 -5.33 9.44
C VAL A 157 10.08 -4.22 10.24
N GLN A 158 8.80 -3.96 9.98
CA GLN A 158 8.02 -3.00 10.78
C GLN A 158 7.94 -3.44 12.25
N GLY A 159 7.62 -4.71 12.51
CA GLY A 159 7.59 -5.26 13.86
C GLY A 159 8.95 -5.16 14.57
N LEU A 160 10.04 -5.40 13.85
CA LEU A 160 11.40 -5.31 14.40
C LEU A 160 11.77 -3.87 14.81
N VAL A 161 11.40 -2.86 14.00
CA VAL A 161 11.64 -1.45 14.34
C VAL A 161 10.82 -1.03 15.57
N SER A 162 9.55 -1.42 15.65
CA SER A 162 8.70 -1.13 16.81
C SER A 162 9.23 -1.80 18.08
N LEU A 163 9.68 -3.05 17.99
CA LEU A 163 10.27 -3.77 19.13
C LEU A 163 11.59 -3.11 19.58
N SER A 164 12.45 -2.73 18.63
CA SER A 164 13.71 -2.03 18.91
C SER A 164 13.48 -0.72 19.65
N PHE A 165 12.41 -0.01 19.30
CA PHE A 165 11.99 1.21 19.99
C PHE A 165 11.53 0.94 21.44
N LEU A 166 10.72 -0.11 21.66
CA LEU A 166 10.25 -0.49 22.99
C LEU A 166 11.41 -0.91 23.91
N VAL A 167 12.35 -1.72 23.40
CA VAL A 167 13.55 -2.11 24.16
C VAL A 167 14.37 -0.88 24.53
N LYS A 168 14.53 0.06 23.60
CA LYS A 168 15.24 1.33 23.86
C LYS A 168 14.55 2.18 24.92
N ILE A 169 13.23 2.19 25.00
CA ILE A 169 12.50 2.87 26.08
C ILE A 169 12.72 2.15 27.42
N SER A 170 12.60 0.83 27.44
CA SER A 170 12.73 0.01 28.66
C SER A 170 14.12 0.15 29.29
N LEU A 171 15.18 0.13 28.48
CA LEU A 171 16.57 0.29 28.96
C LEU A 171 16.87 1.69 29.51
N ASN A 172 16.16 2.72 29.06
CA ASN A 172 16.34 4.10 29.52
C ASN A 172 15.37 4.49 30.65
N ALA A 173 14.56 3.55 31.15
CA ALA A 173 13.75 3.78 32.34
C ALA A 173 14.64 3.70 33.59
N PRO A 174 14.71 4.75 34.44
CA PRO A 174 15.40 4.65 35.71
C PRO A 174 14.71 3.57 36.56
N GLN A 175 15.49 2.66 37.13
CA GLN A 175 14.99 1.71 38.11
C GLN A 175 14.34 2.52 39.23
N THR A 176 13.02 2.40 39.38
CA THR A 176 12.37 2.80 40.62
C THR A 176 12.92 1.88 41.70
N THR A 177 13.95 2.34 42.40
CA THR A 177 14.37 1.81 43.69
C THR A 177 13.18 1.91 44.62
N SER A 178 12.45 0.81 44.75
CA SER A 178 11.49 0.57 45.81
C SER A 178 12.28 0.39 47.10
N THR A 179 12.37 1.46 47.89
CA THR A 179 12.62 1.40 49.34
C THR A 179 11.30 1.24 50.06
#